data_AF-A0A956TA89-F1
#
_entry.id   AF-A0A956TA89-F1
#
_cell.length_a   1.000
_cell.length_b   1.000
_cell.length_c   1.000
_cell.angle_alpha   90.00
_cell.angle_beta   90.00
_cell.angle_gamma   90.00
#
_symmetry.space_group_name_H-M   'P 1'
#
loop_
_entity.id
_entity.type
_entity.pdbx_description
1 polymer ?
#
loop_
_entity_poly.entity_id
_entity_poly.type
_entity_poly.pdbx_seq_one_letter_code
_entity_poly.pdbx_strand_id
1 'polypeptide(L)'
;MALSFGKRRPKPLAKTADVPRVYFSVSSEGYGHSSRALSLVNQVDADQLMVGSYGYALDRLKHHDVQTSQIPREFKMVWRHGVFNVEETIFQNQSAFFNFNQVVQFEKAIIEDFGATLVVADGRIAPVIAASSLGLPSVVITNQTEFFPFFKHDSPFV
;
A
#
# COMPACT_ATOMS: atom_id res chain seq x y z
N MET A 1 15.18 -23.48 26.11
CA MET A 1 14.57 -24.28 25.02
C MET A 1 14.18 -23.31 23.92
N ALA A 2 14.97 -23.23 22.84
CA ALA A 2 14.79 -22.22 21.78
C ALA A 2 13.70 -22.68 20.80
N LEU A 3 12.67 -21.84 20.60
CA LEU A 3 11.63 -22.06 19.61
C LEU A 3 12.20 -21.78 18.21
N SER A 4 12.47 -22.85 17.47
CA SER A 4 12.80 -22.78 16.05
C SER A 4 11.54 -22.43 15.25
N PHE A 5 11.43 -21.16 14.82
CA PHE A 5 10.45 -20.77 13.80
C PHE A 5 10.91 -21.34 12.45
N GLY A 6 10.37 -22.50 12.09
CA GLY A 6 10.54 -23.07 10.76
C GLY A 6 10.05 -22.07 9.71
N LYS A 7 10.99 -21.50 8.93
CA LYS A 7 10.68 -20.72 7.73
C LYS A 7 10.02 -21.64 6.71
N ARG A 8 8.69 -21.78 6.76
CA ARG A 8 7.93 -22.33 5.63
C ARG A 8 8.13 -21.35 4.47
N ARG A 9 9.02 -21.71 3.53
CA ARG A 9 9.07 -21.03 2.24
C ARG A 9 7.70 -21.24 1.58
N PRO A 10 7.01 -20.18 1.14
CA PRO A 10 5.78 -20.36 0.37
C PRO A 10 6.10 -21.24 -0.85
N LYS A 11 5.23 -22.21 -1.10
CA LYS A 11 5.31 -23.06 -2.29
C LYS A 11 5.25 -22.12 -3.50
N PRO A 12 6.18 -22.20 -4.47
CA PRO A 12 6.04 -21.42 -5.69
C PRO A 12 4.72 -21.79 -6.33
N LEU A 13 3.84 -20.81 -6.52
CA LEU A 13 2.64 -20.98 -7.33
C LEU A 13 3.07 -21.47 -8.71
N ALA A 14 2.38 -22.51 -9.19
CA ALA A 14 2.51 -22.94 -10.56
C ALA A 14 2.26 -21.72 -11.45
N LYS A 15 3.21 -21.41 -12.35
CA LYS A 15 3.00 -20.42 -13.41
C LYS A 15 1.88 -20.94 -14.30
N THR A 16 0.63 -20.59 -14.01
CA THR A 16 -0.44 -20.73 -14.99
C THR A 16 -0.26 -19.62 -16.02
N ALA A 17 -0.50 -19.97 -17.28
CA ALA A 17 -0.38 -19.10 -18.43
C ALA A 17 -1.56 -18.11 -18.53
N ASP A 18 -2.06 -17.64 -17.39
CA ASP A 18 -3.18 -16.72 -17.29
C ASP A 18 -2.67 -15.28 -17.26
N VAL A 19 -3.44 -14.40 -17.90
CA VAL A 19 -3.19 -12.96 -17.92
C VAL A 19 -3.08 -12.45 -16.46
N PRO A 20 -2.01 -11.71 -16.09
CA PRO A 20 -1.80 -11.28 -14.71
C PRO A 20 -2.97 -10.41 -14.21
N ARG A 21 -3.51 -10.74 -13.02
CA ARG A 21 -4.49 -9.90 -12.32
C ARG A 21 -3.78 -9.17 -11.20
N VAL A 22 -3.80 -7.85 -11.24
CA VAL A 22 -3.02 -6.99 -10.36
C VAL A 22 -3.94 -6.35 -9.32
N TYR A 23 -3.63 -6.57 -8.04
CA TYR A 23 -4.15 -5.74 -6.96
C TYR A 23 -3.16 -4.61 -6.66
N PHE A 24 -3.56 -3.37 -6.90
CA PHE A 24 -2.75 -2.19 -6.66
C PHE A 24 -3.26 -1.40 -5.46
N SER A 25 -2.57 -1.49 -4.32
CA SER A 25 -2.89 -0.75 -3.10
C SER A 25 -2.13 0.57 -3.05
N VAL A 26 -2.87 1.68 -3.03
CA VAL A 26 -2.36 3.05 -3.18
C VAL A 26 -2.60 3.85 -1.92
N SER A 27 -1.53 4.42 -1.35
CA SER A 27 -1.63 5.40 -0.27
C SER A 27 -2.30 6.70 -0.74
N SER A 28 -3.10 7.34 0.11
CA SER A 28 -3.66 8.67 -0.17
C SER A 28 -2.94 9.79 0.56
N GLU A 29 -1.80 9.51 1.17
CA GLU A 29 -1.06 10.47 1.97
C GLU A 29 -0.21 11.40 1.09
N GLY A 30 -0.87 12.33 0.39
CA GLY A 30 -0.25 13.34 -0.46
C GLY A 30 -0.45 13.14 -1.96
N TYR A 31 -0.33 14.23 -2.72
CA TYR A 31 -0.61 14.26 -4.16
C TYR A 31 0.30 13.32 -4.97
N GLY A 32 1.55 13.14 -4.52
CA GLY A 32 2.56 12.33 -5.21
C GLY A 32 2.20 10.85 -5.40
N HIS A 33 1.44 10.27 -4.46
CA HIS A 33 0.95 8.89 -4.56
C HIS A 33 -0.15 8.76 -5.64
N SER A 34 -1.17 9.61 -5.57
CA SER A 34 -2.25 9.60 -6.56
C SER A 34 -1.76 9.84 -7.99
N SER A 35 -0.78 10.74 -8.19
CA SER A 35 -0.28 11.07 -9.53
C SER A 35 0.53 9.95 -10.17
N ARG A 36 1.40 9.25 -9.42
CA ARG A 36 2.12 8.09 -9.97
C ARG A 36 1.19 6.90 -10.19
N ALA A 37 0.22 6.72 -9.30
CA ALA A 37 -0.73 5.63 -9.41
C ALA A 37 -1.56 5.77 -10.69
N LEU A 38 -2.02 6.98 -10.99
CA LEU A 38 -2.72 7.28 -12.24
C LEU A 38 -1.88 6.95 -13.48
N SER A 39 -0.59 7.30 -13.48
CA SER A 39 0.30 6.96 -14.59
C SER A 39 0.40 5.46 -14.82
N LEU A 40 0.38 4.63 -13.77
CA LEU A 40 0.44 3.18 -13.87
C LEU A 40 -0.90 2.56 -14.23
N VAL A 41 -1.99 3.07 -13.67
CA VAL A 41 -3.36 2.63 -13.95
C VAL A 41 -3.65 2.70 -15.46
N ASN A 42 -3.20 3.76 -16.14
CA ASN A 42 -3.40 3.92 -17.58
C ASN A 42 -2.55 2.99 -18.46
N GLN A 43 -1.71 2.12 -17.87
CA GLN A 43 -0.83 1.20 -18.60
C GLN A 43 -1.24 -0.27 -18.45
N VAL A 44 -2.29 -0.54 -17.67
CA VAL A 44 -2.80 -1.89 -17.40
C VAL A 44 -4.25 -1.94 -17.85
N ASP A 45 -4.65 -3.04 -18.48
CA ASP A 45 -6.04 -3.21 -18.90
C ASP A 45 -6.97 -3.18 -17.67
N ALA A 46 -8.10 -2.50 -17.82
CA ALA A 46 -9.04 -2.24 -16.72
C ALA A 46 -9.60 -3.49 -16.05
N ASP A 47 -9.76 -4.58 -16.80
CA ASP A 47 -10.26 -5.87 -16.32
C ASP A 47 -9.21 -6.64 -15.49
N GLN A 48 -7.93 -6.35 -15.72
CA GLN A 48 -6.80 -6.95 -15.02
C GLN A 48 -6.43 -6.19 -13.74
N LEU A 49 -6.99 -5.00 -13.51
CA LEU A 49 -6.58 -4.12 -12.42
C LEU A 49 -7.70 -3.87 -11.39
N MET A 50 -7.41 -4.16 -10.13
CA MET A 50 -8.19 -3.70 -8.97
C MET A 50 -7.35 -2.75 -8.15
N VAL A 51 -7.87 -1.55 -7.88
CA VAL A 51 -7.17 -0.50 -7.14
C VAL A 51 -7.79 -0.32 -5.75
N GLY A 52 -7.02 -0.62 -4.71
CA GLY A 52 -7.39 -0.32 -3.33
C GLY A 52 -6.86 1.05 -2.92
N SER A 53 -7.73 1.96 -2.47
CA SER A 53 -7.28 3.25 -1.92
C SER A 53 -8.30 3.85 -0.94
N TYR A 54 -8.03 5.06 -0.44
CA TYR A 54 -8.93 5.80 0.44
C TYR A 54 -8.85 7.30 0.16
N GLY A 55 -9.83 8.08 0.64
CA GLY A 55 -9.79 9.54 0.57
C GLY A 55 -9.51 10.08 -0.85
N TYR A 56 -8.68 11.12 -0.92
CA TYR A 56 -8.43 11.87 -2.14
C TYR A 56 -7.86 11.03 -3.29
N ALA A 57 -6.93 10.10 -3.03
CA ALA A 57 -6.38 9.27 -4.09
C ALA A 57 -7.45 8.36 -4.70
N LEU A 58 -8.31 7.75 -3.86
CA LEU A 58 -9.44 6.95 -4.33
C LEU A 58 -10.39 7.77 -5.20
N ASP A 59 -10.73 8.98 -4.77
CA ASP A 59 -11.63 9.85 -5.52
C ASP A 59 -11.05 10.20 -6.89
N ARG A 60 -9.74 10.45 -6.99
CA ARG A 60 -9.09 10.64 -8.29
C ARG A 60 -9.13 9.39 -9.16
N LEU A 61 -8.81 8.23 -8.59
CA LEU A 61 -8.66 6.97 -9.31
C LEU A 61 -10.01 6.46 -9.84
N LYS A 62 -11.12 6.70 -9.12
CA LYS A 62 -12.48 6.34 -9.53
C LYS A 62 -12.94 6.97 -10.86
N HIS A 63 -12.32 8.07 -11.28
CA HIS A 63 -12.65 8.73 -12.55
C HIS A 63 -11.95 8.11 -13.77
N HIS A 64 -11.15 7.06 -13.55
CA HIS A 64 -10.49 6.29 -14.59
C HIS A 64 -11.16 4.92 -14.59
N ASP A 65 -11.57 4.41 -15.76
CA ASP A 65 -12.38 3.20 -15.96
C ASP A 65 -11.75 1.91 -15.38
N VAL A 66 -11.59 1.83 -14.06
CA VAL A 66 -10.95 0.73 -13.34
C VAL A 66 -11.74 0.35 -12.11
N GLN A 67 -11.60 -0.91 -11.70
CA GLN A 67 -12.23 -1.38 -10.48
C GLN A 67 -11.53 -0.75 -9.28
N THR A 68 -12.29 -0.17 -8.37
CA THR A 68 -11.75 0.45 -7.16
C THR A 68 -12.42 -0.09 -5.90
N SER A 69 -11.64 -0.21 -4.83
CA SER A 69 -12.13 -0.58 -3.50
C SER A 69 -11.68 0.43 -2.47
N GLN A 70 -12.60 0.85 -1.60
CA GLN A 70 -12.26 1.68 -0.47
C GLN A 70 -11.68 0.81 0.64
N ILE A 71 -10.41 1.07 0.98
CA ILE A 71 -9.67 0.28 1.97
C ILE A 71 -9.43 1.08 3.26
N PRO A 72 -9.30 0.42 4.42
CA PRO A 72 -8.87 1.07 5.64
C PRO A 72 -7.50 1.73 5.50
N ARG A 73 -7.29 2.81 6.26
CA ARG A 73 -5.98 3.47 6.38
C ARG A 73 -5.08 2.67 7.32
N GLU A 74 -3.85 2.39 6.90
CA GLU A 74 -2.80 1.86 7.79
C GLU A 74 -2.36 2.90 8.82
N PHE A 75 -2.37 4.15 8.40
CA PHE A 75 -1.81 5.28 9.12
C PHE A 75 -2.45 6.56 8.60
N LYS A 76 -2.48 7.60 9.43
CA LYS A 76 -3.01 8.93 9.09
C LYS A 76 -1.98 10.00 9.42
N MET A 77 -1.46 10.72 8.43
CA MET A 77 -0.65 11.90 8.70
C MET A 77 -1.53 13.05 9.18
N VAL A 78 -1.06 13.74 10.22
CA VAL A 78 -1.75 14.89 10.81
C VAL A 78 -1.02 16.18 10.43
N TRP A 79 -1.80 17.15 9.98
CA TRP A 79 -1.32 18.47 9.56
C TRP A 79 -1.94 19.53 10.48
N ARG A 80 -1.14 20.49 10.93
CA ARG A 80 -1.61 21.68 11.66
C ARG A 80 -1.12 22.94 10.96
N HIS A 81 -2.04 23.82 10.61
CA HIS A 81 -1.74 25.10 9.93
C HIS A 81 -0.82 24.93 8.70
N GLY A 82 -1.03 23.85 7.92
CA GLY A 82 -0.24 23.55 6.73
C GLY A 82 1.12 22.88 6.99
N VAL A 83 1.48 22.62 8.25
CA VAL A 83 2.74 21.95 8.63
C VAL A 83 2.47 20.54 9.13
N PHE A 84 3.31 19.59 8.73
CA PHE A 84 3.24 18.21 9.21
C PHE A 84 3.53 18.16 10.71
N ASN A 85 2.61 17.59 11.50
CA ASN A 85 2.75 17.46 12.93
C ASN A 85 3.10 16.02 13.29
N VAL A 86 4.39 15.76 13.51
CA VAL A 86 4.92 14.42 13.83
C VAL A 86 4.35 13.89 15.16
N GLU A 87 4.35 14.73 16.19
CA GLU A 87 3.93 14.36 17.55
C GLU A 87 2.47 13.89 17.55
N GLU A 88 1.57 14.71 17.01
CA GLU A 88 0.15 14.37 16.93
C GLU A 88 -0.11 13.20 16.00
N THR A 89 0.66 13.08 14.92
CA THR A 89 0.61 11.91 14.06
C THR A 89 0.93 10.63 14.85
N ILE A 90 1.96 10.64 15.69
CA ILE A 90 2.27 9.48 16.55
C ILE A 90 1.10 9.21 17.51
N PHE A 91 0.61 10.24 18.22
CA PHE A 91 -0.49 10.09 19.18
C PHE A 91 -1.78 9.54 18.55
N GLN A 92 -2.21 10.08 17.39
CA GLN A 92 -3.43 9.63 16.72
C GLN A 92 -3.32 8.20 16.17
N ASN A 93 -2.11 7.75 15.84
CA ASN A 93 -1.88 6.42 15.27
C ASN A 93 -1.48 5.36 16.32
N GLN A 94 -1.46 5.68 17.62
CA GLN A 94 -1.23 4.66 18.67
C GLN A 94 -2.28 3.53 18.61
N SER A 95 -3.51 3.86 18.23
CA SER A 95 -4.58 2.88 18.00
C SER A 95 -4.46 2.13 16.67
N ALA A 96 -3.75 2.68 15.68
CA ALA A 96 -3.57 2.08 14.36
C ALA A 96 -2.80 0.77 14.41
N PHE A 97 -1.88 0.61 15.37
CA PHE A 97 -1.22 -0.67 15.64
C PHE A 97 -2.20 -1.79 16.00
N PHE A 98 -3.28 -1.49 16.73
CA PHE A 98 -4.29 -2.48 17.11
C PHE A 98 -5.19 -2.88 15.93
N ASN A 99 -5.35 -2.01 14.93
CA ASN A 99 -6.21 -2.24 13.77
C ASN A 99 -5.44 -2.72 12.53
N PHE A 100 -4.11 -2.74 12.57
CA PHE A 100 -3.28 -3.13 11.42
C PHE A 100 -3.62 -4.54 10.90
N ASN A 101 -3.84 -5.50 11.78
CA ASN A 101 -4.27 -6.85 11.39
C ASN A 101 -5.59 -6.83 10.61
N GLN A 102 -6.54 -5.96 10.98
CA GLN A 102 -7.81 -5.83 10.27
C GLN A 102 -7.58 -5.27 8.86
N VAL A 103 -6.67 -4.30 8.70
CA VAL A 103 -6.30 -3.79 7.37
C VAL A 103 -5.71 -4.90 6.50
N VAL A 104 -4.80 -5.70 7.05
CA VAL A 104 -4.22 -6.86 6.33
C VAL A 104 -5.30 -7.86 5.93
N GLN A 105 -6.22 -8.22 6.83
CA GLN A 105 -7.30 -9.16 6.48
C GLN A 105 -8.26 -8.59 5.43
N PHE A 106 -8.55 -7.29 5.50
CA PHE A 106 -9.42 -6.63 4.53
C PHE A 106 -8.81 -6.66 3.12
N GLU A 107 -7.53 -6.30 2.99
CA GLU A 107 -6.86 -6.37 1.70
C GLU A 107 -6.63 -7.79 1.22
N LYS A 108 -6.38 -8.74 2.14
CA LYS A 108 -6.32 -10.16 1.80
C LYS A 108 -7.63 -10.64 1.17
N ALA A 109 -8.77 -10.27 1.75
CA ALA A 109 -10.08 -10.60 1.20
C ALA A 109 -10.28 -10.02 -0.21
N ILE A 110 -9.89 -8.75 -0.44
CA ILE A 110 -9.94 -8.14 -1.78
C ILE A 110 -9.08 -8.91 -2.77
N ILE A 111 -7.86 -9.28 -2.38
CA ILE A 111 -6.93 -10.03 -3.23
C ILE A 111 -7.53 -11.40 -3.61
N GLU A 112 -8.10 -12.11 -2.66
CA GLU A 112 -8.75 -13.42 -2.87
C GLU A 112 -10.00 -13.29 -3.74
N ASP A 113 -10.90 -12.34 -3.45
CA ASP A 113 -12.16 -12.13 -4.18
C ASP A 113 -11.93 -11.67 -5.62
N PHE A 114 -10.94 -10.79 -5.83
CA PHE A 114 -10.54 -10.37 -7.17
C PHE A 114 -9.78 -11.47 -7.93
N GLY A 115 -9.18 -12.44 -7.22
CA GLY A 115 -8.30 -13.44 -7.81
C GLY A 115 -6.98 -12.84 -8.32
N ALA A 116 -6.40 -11.91 -7.55
CA ALA A 116 -5.15 -11.28 -7.95
C ALA A 116 -3.98 -12.30 -7.92
N THR A 117 -3.12 -12.22 -8.93
CA THR A 117 -1.89 -13.03 -9.03
C THR A 117 -0.62 -12.24 -8.76
N LEU A 118 -0.73 -10.91 -8.67
CA LEU A 118 0.34 -9.98 -8.32
C LEU A 118 -0.21 -8.85 -7.45
N VAL A 119 0.55 -8.48 -6.41
CA VAL A 119 0.24 -7.30 -5.59
C VAL A 119 1.24 -6.19 -5.83
N VAL A 120 0.76 -4.97 -6.05
CA VAL A 120 1.58 -3.76 -6.13
C VAL A 120 1.19 -2.86 -4.96
N ALA A 121 2.18 -2.36 -4.22
CA ALA A 121 1.97 -1.56 -3.03
C ALA A 121 2.69 -0.21 -3.15
N ASP A 122 1.95 0.90 -3.12
CA ASP A 122 2.51 2.26 -3.13
C ASP A 122 2.57 2.84 -1.71
N GLY A 123 3.76 2.79 -1.12
CA GLY A 123 4.04 3.33 0.22
C GLY A 123 3.27 2.63 1.36
N ARG A 124 2.79 1.40 1.14
CA ARG A 124 1.92 0.65 2.06
C ARG A 124 2.48 -0.74 2.37
N ILE A 125 2.35 -1.18 3.62
CA ILE A 125 2.91 -2.46 4.07
C ILE A 125 1.85 -3.55 4.31
N ALA A 126 0.61 -3.19 4.64
CA ALA A 126 -0.48 -4.18 4.74
C ALA A 126 -0.66 -5.04 3.48
N PRO A 127 -0.61 -4.50 2.24
CA PRO A 127 -0.83 -5.31 1.03
C PRO A 127 0.31 -6.29 0.80
N VAL A 128 1.53 -5.91 1.18
CA VAL A 128 2.73 -6.77 1.08
C VAL A 128 2.61 -7.96 2.04
N ILE A 129 2.14 -7.73 3.26
CA ILE A 129 1.90 -8.80 4.25
C ILE A 129 0.75 -9.70 3.79
N ALA A 130 -0.34 -9.13 3.27
CA ALA A 130 -1.45 -9.89 2.71
C ALA A 130 -0.97 -10.81 1.56
N ALA A 131 -0.23 -10.26 0.60
CA ALA A 131 0.36 -11.01 -0.52
C ALA A 131 1.26 -12.15 -0.04
N SER A 132 2.16 -11.85 0.92
CA SER A 132 3.07 -12.83 1.51
C SER A 132 2.33 -13.98 2.19
N SER A 133 1.23 -13.67 2.91
CA SER A 133 0.39 -14.68 3.56
C SER A 133 -0.32 -15.61 2.56
N LEU A 134 -0.55 -15.13 1.34
CA LEU A 134 -1.15 -15.87 0.22
C LEU A 134 -0.11 -16.56 -0.67
N GLY A 135 1.18 -16.35 -0.44
CA GLY A 135 2.26 -16.85 -1.29
C GLY A 135 2.36 -16.14 -2.65
N LEU A 136 1.78 -14.95 -2.78
CA LEU A 136 1.80 -14.15 -4.00
C LEU A 136 3.06 -13.27 -4.10
N PRO A 137 3.58 -13.03 -5.31
CA PRO A 137 4.60 -12.01 -5.52
C PRO A 137 4.06 -10.61 -5.20
N SER A 138 4.93 -9.74 -4.71
CA SER A 138 4.61 -8.33 -4.50
C SER A 138 5.70 -7.39 -5.02
N VAL A 139 5.28 -6.23 -5.51
CA VAL A 139 6.15 -5.12 -5.92
C VAL A 139 5.84 -3.92 -5.02
N VAL A 140 6.88 -3.30 -4.46
CA VAL A 140 6.73 -2.11 -3.62
C VAL A 140 7.23 -0.90 -4.39
N ILE A 141 6.34 0.08 -4.56
CA ILE A 141 6.68 1.41 -5.04
C ILE A 141 6.98 2.26 -3.81
N THR A 142 8.25 2.63 -3.67
CA THR A 142 8.68 3.52 -2.60
C THR A 142 8.70 4.97 -3.08
N ASN A 143 8.61 5.88 -2.12
CA ASN A 143 8.92 7.28 -2.31
C ASN A 143 10.31 7.59 -1.75
N GLN A 144 10.92 8.69 -2.19
CA GLN A 144 12.30 9.12 -1.87
C GLN A 144 12.74 8.59 -0.50
N THR A 145 13.55 7.53 -0.50
CA THR A 145 13.94 6.77 0.69
C THR A 145 14.95 7.52 1.57
N GLU A 146 15.28 8.76 1.19
CA GLU A 146 16.25 9.62 1.85
C GLU A 146 15.60 10.95 2.28
N PHE A 147 14.84 10.92 3.38
CA PHE A 147 14.38 12.15 4.04
C PHE A 147 15.56 12.90 4.70
N PHE A 148 16.50 12.18 5.33
CA PHE A 148 17.54 12.80 6.16
C PHE A 148 18.59 13.62 5.38
N PRO A 149 19.16 13.14 4.26
CA PRO A 149 20.07 13.95 3.44
C PRO A 149 19.37 15.13 2.75
N PHE A 150 18.08 15.00 2.43
CA PHE A 150 17.29 16.05 1.79
C PHE A 150 17.12 17.28 2.70
N PHE A 151 16.84 17.09 4.00
CA PHE A 151 16.73 18.19 4.97
C PHE A 151 18.05 18.61 5.62
N LYS A 152 19.18 17.96 5.26
CA LYS A 152 20.49 18.25 5.84
C LYS A 152 20.99 19.65 5.48
N HIS A 153 20.55 20.20 4.35
CA HIS A 153 20.88 21.56 3.90
C HIS A 153 19.98 22.65 4.48
N ASP A 154 18.80 22.28 5.01
CA ASP A 154 17.80 23.21 5.55
C ASP A 154 17.65 23.14 7.08
N SER A 155 18.54 22.39 7.75
CA SER A 155 18.57 22.31 9.21
C SER A 155 19.28 23.55 9.80
N PRO A 156 18.65 24.33 10.69
CA PRO A 156 19.31 25.43 11.41
C PRO A 156 20.31 24.94 12.47
N PHE A 157 20.54 23.62 12.56
CA PHE A 157 21.41 22.97 13.55
C PHE A 157 22.64 22.29 12.93
N VAL A 158 23.02 22.67 11.70
CA VAL A 158 24.33 22.36 11.10
C VAL A 158 25.06 23.67 10.82
#